data_AF-A0A2V7NW16-F1
#
_entry.id   AF-A0A2V7NW16-F1
#
_cell.length_a   1.000
_cell.length_b   1.000
_cell.length_c   1.000
_cell.angle_alpha   90.00
_cell.angle_beta   90.00
_cell.angle_gamma   90.00
#
_symmetry.space_group_name_H-M   'P 1'
#
loop_
_entity.id
_entity.type
_entity.pdbx_description
1 polymer ?
#
loop_
_entity_poly.entity_id
_entity_poly.type
_entity_poly.pdbx_seq_one_letter_code
_entity_poly.pdbx_strand_id
1 'polypeptide(L)'
;CYLLGLSHIDPVANRLFLGRFLNETLASVPDIDLDFPREIREELIRRVYTRYGAEHVGLVCSFPTYRLRSAVREIGKALDLPAGEIEQVAKLADPKGLPDGRSRIGGLADELDQLPGFEGRKNA
;
A
#
# COMPACT_ATOMS: atom_id res chain seq x y z
N CYS A 1 25.85 -3.81 -8.18
CA CYS A 1 24.61 -4.09 -8.96
C CYS A 1 24.82 -4.00 -10.47
N TYR A 2 25.21 -2.83 -11.02
CA TYR A 2 25.35 -2.64 -12.48
C TYR A 2 26.29 -3.64 -13.17
N LEU A 3 27.55 -3.76 -12.70
CA LEU A 3 28.54 -4.66 -13.32
C LEU A 3 28.17 -6.16 -13.26
N LEU A 4 27.31 -6.55 -12.32
CA LEU A 4 26.83 -7.92 -12.16
C LEU A 4 25.53 -8.18 -12.95
N GLY A 5 25.00 -7.16 -13.64
CA GLY A 5 23.74 -7.26 -14.39
C GLY A 5 22.47 -7.22 -13.52
N LEU A 6 22.58 -6.97 -12.21
CA LEU A 6 21.40 -6.85 -11.33
C LEU A 6 20.61 -5.56 -11.56
N SER A 7 21.25 -4.53 -12.12
CA SER A 7 20.60 -3.28 -12.52
C SER A 7 21.12 -2.89 -13.89
N HIS A 8 20.24 -2.37 -14.75
CA HIS A 8 20.58 -1.93 -16.11
C HIS A 8 21.02 -0.46 -16.18
N ILE A 9 21.00 0.25 -15.04
CA ILE A 9 21.33 1.68 -14.97
C ILE A 9 22.80 1.86 -14.56
N ASP A 10 23.57 2.57 -15.38
CA ASP A 10 24.92 2.98 -15.03
C ASP A 10 24.88 4.03 -13.89
N PRO A 11 25.37 3.70 -12.69
CA PRO A 11 25.31 4.60 -11.55
C PRO A 11 26.27 5.79 -11.68
N VAL A 12 27.36 5.66 -12.44
CA VAL A 12 28.34 6.75 -12.64
C VAL A 12 27.76 7.78 -13.61
N ALA A 13 27.25 7.33 -14.75
CA ALA A 13 26.64 8.20 -15.75
C ALA A 13 25.42 8.97 -15.18
N ASN A 14 24.66 8.32 -14.29
CA ASN A 14 23.48 8.91 -13.64
C ASN A 14 23.76 9.55 -12.27
N ARG A 15 25.03 9.63 -11.84
CA ARG A 15 25.44 10.22 -10.55
C ARG A 15 24.67 9.66 -9.34
N LEU A 16 24.40 8.36 -9.36
CA LEU A 16 23.72 7.66 -8.26
C LEU A 16 24.68 7.44 -7.10
N PHE A 17 24.26 7.81 -5.89
CA PHE A 17 25.09 7.72 -4.69
C PHE A 17 25.09 6.31 -4.11
N LEU A 18 26.29 5.69 -4.02
CA LEU A 18 26.45 4.33 -3.48
C LEU A 18 26.11 4.25 -1.98
N GLY A 19 26.36 5.30 -1.21
CA GLY A 19 26.10 5.30 0.24
C GLY A 19 24.62 5.18 0.62
N ARG A 20 23.70 5.32 -0.34
CA ARG A 20 22.28 5.00 -0.15
C ARG A 20 22.01 3.49 -0.14
N PHE A 21 22.88 2.72 -0.78
CA PHE A 21 22.76 1.26 -0.91
C PHE A 21 23.67 0.53 0.08
N LEU A 22 24.92 0.96 0.23
CA LEU A 22 25.89 0.42 1.19
C LEU A 22 26.41 1.56 2.06
N ASN A 23 26.02 1.56 3.34
CA ASN A 23 26.46 2.57 4.29
C ASN A 23 27.40 1.93 5.31
N GLU A 24 28.65 2.42 5.37
CA GLU A 24 29.69 1.93 6.28
C GLU A 24 29.37 2.13 7.76
N THR A 25 28.49 3.09 8.10
CA THR A 25 28.06 3.32 9.49
C THR A 25 26.81 2.54 9.89
N LEU A 26 26.09 1.93 8.94
CA LEU A 26 24.92 1.09 9.21
C LEU A 26 25.29 -0.37 8.90
N ALA A 27 25.49 -1.18 9.95
CA ALA A 27 25.80 -2.60 9.85
C ALA A 27 24.56 -3.47 9.52
N SER A 28 23.77 -3.06 8.51
CA SER A 28 22.64 -3.83 8.01
C SER A 28 22.98 -4.48 6.68
N VAL A 29 22.55 -5.73 6.49
CA VAL A 29 22.56 -6.36 5.17
C VAL A 29 21.69 -5.51 4.21
N PRO A 30 22.20 -5.13 3.03
CA PRO A 30 21.42 -4.35 2.08
C PRO A 30 20.27 -5.20 1.53
N ASP A 31 19.09 -4.58 1.38
CA ASP A 31 17.94 -5.22 0.75
C ASP A 31 17.95 -4.93 -0.77
N ILE A 32 17.77 -5.96 -1.58
CA ILE A 32 17.82 -5.87 -3.05
C ILE A 32 16.52 -6.42 -3.64
N ASP A 33 15.64 -5.52 -4.01
CA ASP A 33 14.43 -5.86 -4.77
C ASP A 33 14.75 -6.02 -6.26
N LEU A 34 14.28 -7.12 -6.85
CA LEU A 34 14.40 -7.40 -8.29
C LEU A 34 13.02 -7.51 -8.92
N ASP A 35 12.79 -6.72 -9.97
CA ASP A 35 11.56 -6.74 -10.75
C ASP A 35 11.64 -7.76 -11.89
N PHE A 36 10.57 -8.52 -12.08
CA PHE A 36 10.45 -9.52 -13.14
C PHE A 36 9.09 -9.42 -13.84
N PRO A 37 9.01 -9.76 -15.15
CA PRO A 37 7.74 -9.93 -15.83
C PRO A 37 6.83 -10.90 -15.08
N ARG A 38 5.52 -10.63 -15.08
CA ARG A 38 4.55 -11.42 -14.31
C ARG A 38 4.49 -12.87 -14.80
N GLU A 39 4.69 -13.07 -16.10
CA GLU A 39 4.59 -14.33 -16.82
C GLU A 39 5.62 -15.35 -16.33
N ILE A 40 6.80 -14.88 -15.88
CA ILE A 40 7.88 -15.75 -15.40
C ILE A 40 7.87 -15.93 -13.87
N ARG A 41 6.99 -15.23 -13.14
CA ARG A 41 6.99 -15.22 -11.68
C ARG A 41 6.84 -16.63 -11.09
N GLU A 42 5.93 -17.42 -11.62
CA GLU A 42 5.67 -18.78 -11.12
C GLU A 42 6.87 -19.71 -11.36
N GLU A 43 7.48 -19.62 -12.53
CA GLU A 43 8.68 -20.37 -12.87
C GLU A 43 9.87 -19.94 -11.98
N LEU A 44 10.06 -18.63 -11.78
CA LEU A 44 11.10 -18.08 -10.93
C LEU A 44 10.97 -18.60 -9.49
N ILE A 45 9.76 -18.56 -8.93
CA ILE A 45 9.51 -19.09 -7.58
C ILE A 45 9.93 -20.55 -7.52
N ARG A 46 9.47 -21.40 -8.45
CA ARG A 46 9.86 -22.83 -8.47
C ARG A 46 11.37 -23.01 -8.57
N ARG A 47 12.05 -22.25 -9.43
CA ARG A 47 13.51 -22.31 -9.60
C ARG A 47 14.26 -21.98 -8.30
N VAL A 48 13.78 -20.99 -7.53
CA VAL A 48 14.37 -20.66 -6.22
C VAL A 48 14.23 -21.84 -5.25
N TYR A 49 13.05 -22.45 -5.17
CA TYR A 49 12.83 -23.66 -4.35
C TYR A 49 13.72 -24.83 -4.78
N THR A 50 13.83 -25.10 -6.09
CA THR A 50 14.73 -26.15 -6.61
C THR A 50 16.19 -25.88 -6.29
N ARG A 51 16.62 -24.61 -6.34
CA ARG A 51 18.02 -24.24 -6.13
C ARG A 51 18.44 -24.29 -4.65
N TYR A 52 17.56 -23.88 -3.74
CA TYR A 52 17.91 -23.68 -2.33
C TYR A 52 17.27 -24.69 -1.36
N GLY A 53 16.35 -25.53 -1.83
CA GLY A 53 15.64 -26.51 -0.99
C GLY A 53 14.37 -25.93 -0.38
N ALA A 54 13.32 -26.76 -0.29
CA ALA A 54 12.01 -26.33 0.21
C ALA A 54 12.02 -26.03 1.72
N GLU A 55 12.98 -26.60 2.44
CA GLU A 55 13.23 -26.37 3.86
C GLU A 55 13.88 -25.01 4.16
N HIS A 56 14.45 -24.34 3.15
CA HIS A 56 15.14 -23.05 3.30
C HIS A 56 14.45 -21.87 2.63
N VAL A 57 13.34 -22.10 1.91
CA VAL A 57 12.64 -21.07 1.12
C VAL A 57 11.18 -20.97 1.56
N GLY A 58 10.70 -19.73 1.71
CA GLY A 58 9.30 -19.43 2.01
C GLY A 58 8.84 -18.17 1.29
N LEU A 59 7.54 -18.08 1.02
CA LEU A 59 6.92 -16.83 0.59
C LEU A 59 6.48 -16.04 1.83
N VAL A 60 6.81 -14.75 1.86
CA VAL A 60 6.33 -13.84 2.91
C VAL A 60 4.92 -13.40 2.56
N CYS A 61 3.98 -13.56 3.50
CA CYS A 61 2.62 -13.07 3.36
C CYS A 61 2.49 -11.65 3.91
N SER A 62 1.54 -10.89 3.37
CA SER A 62 1.10 -9.62 3.96
C SER A 62 -0.27 -9.81 4.59
N PHE A 63 -0.48 -9.16 5.73
CA PHE A 63 -1.77 -9.16 6.43
C PHE A 63 -2.57 -7.93 6.02
N PRO A 64 -3.65 -8.07 5.23
CA PRO A 64 -4.48 -6.94 4.89
C PRO A 64 -5.22 -6.46 6.14
N THR A 65 -5.10 -5.17 6.43
CA THR A 65 -5.88 -4.51 7.49
C THR A 65 -6.94 -3.60 6.87
N TYR A 66 -7.99 -3.30 7.64
CA TYR A 66 -9.00 -2.34 7.21
C TYR A 66 -8.38 -0.95 7.07
N ARG A 67 -8.45 -0.39 5.86
CA ARG A 67 -8.27 1.05 5.64
C ARG A 67 -9.60 1.75 5.88
N LEU A 68 -9.57 3.05 6.17
CA LEU A 68 -10.75 3.83 6.57
C LEU A 68 -11.94 3.66 5.60
N ARG A 69 -11.72 3.75 4.28
CA ARG A 69 -12.79 3.52 3.28
C ARG A 69 -13.39 2.12 3.35
N SER A 70 -12.54 1.12 3.54
CA SER A 70 -12.97 -0.28 3.65
C SER A 70 -13.77 -0.49 4.94
N ALA A 71 -13.32 0.11 6.05
CA ALA A 71 -14.02 0.06 7.32
C ALA A 71 -15.41 0.71 7.22
N VAL A 72 -15.52 1.91 6.64
CA VAL A 72 -16.79 2.60 6.41
C VAL A 72 -17.74 1.73 5.58
N ARG A 73 -17.24 1.10 4.52
CA ARG A 73 -18.06 0.20 3.68
C ARG A 73 -18.58 -1.00 4.44
N GLU A 74 -17.73 -1.68 5.19
CA GLU A 74 -18.15 -2.88 5.93
C GLU A 74 -19.09 -2.54 7.08
N ILE A 75 -18.86 -1.44 7.81
CA ILE A 75 -19.78 -0.98 8.86
C ILE A 75 -21.13 -0.58 8.24
N GLY A 76 -21.12 0.19 7.15
CA GLY A 76 -22.36 0.60 6.47
C GLY A 76 -23.18 -0.59 5.98
N LYS A 77 -22.53 -1.63 5.43
CA LYS A 77 -23.21 -2.88 5.06
C LYS A 77 -23.80 -3.60 6.27
N ALA A 78 -23.05 -3.68 7.38
CA ALA A 78 -23.51 -4.32 8.61
C ALA A 78 -24.71 -3.59 9.24
N LEU A 79 -24.82 -2.29 9.00
CA LEU A 79 -25.94 -1.44 9.40
C LEU A 79 -27.09 -1.40 8.37
N ASP A 80 -27.02 -2.19 7.30
CA ASP A 80 -28.00 -2.25 6.19
C ASP A 80 -28.26 -0.87 5.53
N LEU A 81 -27.22 -0.03 5.45
CA LEU A 81 -27.34 1.28 4.80
C LEU A 81 -27.38 1.15 3.27
N PRO A 82 -28.05 2.08 2.56
CA PRO A 82 -28.07 2.06 1.09
C PRO A 82 -26.66 2.17 0.50
N ALA A 83 -26.34 1.33 -0.49
CA ALA A 83 -25.01 1.29 -1.12
C ALA A 83 -24.54 2.65 -1.67
N GLY A 84 -25.47 3.47 -2.16
CA GLY A 84 -25.17 4.82 -2.64
C GLY A 84 -24.68 5.75 -1.52
N GLU A 85 -25.35 5.70 -0.36
CA GLU A 85 -24.96 6.47 0.82
C GLU A 85 -23.61 6.00 1.37
N ILE A 86 -23.41 4.68 1.47
CA ILE A 86 -22.14 4.09 1.91
C ILE A 86 -20.96 4.59 1.05
N GLU A 87 -21.11 4.63 -0.28
CA GLU A 87 -20.04 5.08 -1.16
C GLU A 87 -19.77 6.58 -1.04
N GLN A 88 -20.79 7.40 -0.76
CA GLN A 88 -20.60 8.83 -0.49
C GLN A 88 -19.77 9.04 0.78
N VAL A 89 -20.15 8.39 1.89
CA VAL A 89 -19.39 8.49 3.15
C VAL A 89 -17.97 7.94 2.99
N ALA A 90 -17.81 6.81 2.30
CA ALA A 90 -16.50 6.20 2.07
C ALA A 90 -15.58 7.05 1.20
N LYS A 91 -16.09 7.96 0.37
CA LYS A 91 -15.26 8.91 -0.39
C LYS A 91 -14.83 10.09 0.46
N LEU A 92 -15.73 10.65 1.29
CA LEU A 92 -15.42 11.75 2.20
C LEU A 92 -14.39 11.36 3.26
N ALA A 93 -14.42 10.11 3.70
CA ALA A 93 -13.49 9.60 4.68
C ALA A 93 -12.05 9.42 4.15
N ASP A 94 -11.77 9.66 2.86
CA ASP A 94 -10.42 9.53 2.29
C ASP A 94 -9.56 10.80 2.55
N PRO A 95 -8.46 10.73 3.32
CA PRO A 95 -7.61 11.88 3.61
C PRO A 95 -6.91 12.47 2.37
N LYS A 96 -6.81 11.71 1.28
CA LYS A 96 -6.09 12.14 0.06
C LYS A 96 -6.84 13.14 -0.81
N GLY A 97 -8.10 13.47 -0.47
CA GLY A 97 -8.90 14.49 -1.16
C GLY A 97 -8.61 15.93 -0.70
N LEU A 98 -7.72 16.14 0.28
CA LEU A 98 -7.44 17.43 0.88
C LEU A 98 -6.04 17.96 0.55
N PRO A 99 -5.89 19.29 0.35
CA PRO A 99 -4.60 19.91 0.06
C PRO A 99 -3.57 19.84 1.20
N ASP A 100 -3.95 19.44 2.42
CA ASP A 100 -3.08 19.51 3.63
C ASP A 100 -2.85 18.16 4.34
N GLY A 101 -3.25 17.02 3.75
CA GLY A 101 -2.91 15.67 4.26
C GLY A 101 -3.45 15.29 5.65
N ARG A 102 -4.29 16.13 6.28
CA ARG A 102 -4.93 15.83 7.57
C ARG A 102 -6.07 14.85 7.40
N SER A 103 -6.08 13.80 8.23
CA SER A 103 -7.21 12.89 8.35
C SER A 103 -8.39 13.60 9.04
N ARG A 104 -9.47 13.92 8.32
CA ARG A 104 -10.68 14.57 8.87
C ARG A 104 -11.57 13.61 9.69
N ILE A 105 -11.00 12.66 10.44
CA ILE A 105 -11.82 11.76 11.28
C ILE A 105 -12.68 12.58 12.27
N GLY A 106 -12.20 13.73 12.73
CA GLY A 106 -12.95 14.62 13.62
C GLY A 106 -14.04 15.49 12.95
N GLY A 107 -14.04 15.64 11.63
CA GLY A 107 -14.93 16.56 10.90
C GLY A 107 -15.95 15.89 9.97
N LEU A 108 -15.88 14.56 9.82
CA LEU A 108 -16.77 13.82 8.91
C LEU A 108 -18.25 14.06 9.24
N ALA A 109 -18.60 14.10 10.53
CA ALA A 109 -19.98 14.35 10.95
C ALA A 109 -20.48 15.74 10.55
N ASP A 110 -19.63 16.76 10.62
CA ASP A 110 -20.00 18.14 10.26
C ASP A 110 -20.06 18.35 8.74
N GLU A 111 -19.32 17.56 7.96
CA GLU A 111 -19.39 17.55 6.50
C GLU A 111 -20.60 16.78 5.97
N LEU A 112 -20.98 15.68 6.63
CA LEU A 112 -22.19 14.95 6.29
C LEU A 112 -23.44 15.81 6.47
N ASP A 113 -23.50 16.64 7.51
CA ASP A 113 -24.61 17.58 7.73
C ASP A 113 -24.73 18.63 6.61
N GLN A 114 -23.66 18.90 5.86
CA GLN A 114 -23.65 19.85 4.74
C GLN A 114 -23.97 19.21 3.39
N LEU A 115 -24.13 17.88 3.33
CA LEU A 115 -24.41 17.18 2.08
C LEU A 115 -25.92 17.04 1.82
N PRO A 116 -26.38 17.28 0.57
CA PRO A 116 -27.77 17.06 0.19
C PRO A 116 -28.19 15.61 0.46
N GLY A 117 -29.22 15.42 1.29
CA GLY A 117 -29.75 14.09 1.65
C GLY A 117 -29.27 13.52 2.99
N PHE A 118 -28.32 14.17 3.67
CA PHE A 118 -27.80 13.74 4.98
C PHE A 118 -28.09 14.73 6.12
N GLU A 119 -28.72 15.86 5.83
CA GLU A 119 -29.13 16.86 6.82
C GLU A 119 -29.90 16.23 8.00
N GLY A 120 -29.38 16.39 9.22
CA GLY A 120 -30.03 15.94 10.45
C GLY A 120 -29.86 14.45 10.79
N ARG A 121 -29.06 13.68 10.02
CA ARG A 121 -28.85 12.24 10.27
C ARG A 121 -27.69 11.92 11.21
N LYS A 122 -27.07 12.92 11.84
CA LYS A 122 -25.89 12.78 12.71
C LYS A 122 -26.07 11.85 13.93
N ASN A 123 -27.30 11.65 14.39
CA ASN A 123 -27.63 10.92 15.62
C ASN A 123 -28.69 9.81 15.43
N ALA A 124 -28.96 9.40 14.18
CA ALA A 124 -29.94 8.36 13.87
C ALA A 124 -29.35 6.95 14.00
#